data_AF-A0A355XP11-F1
#
_entry.id   AF-A0A355XP11-F1
#
_cell.length_a   1.000
_cell.length_b   1.000
_cell.length_c   1.000
_cell.angle_alpha   90.00
_cell.angle_beta   90.00
_cell.angle_gamma   90.00
#
_symmetry.space_group_name_H-M   'P 1'
#
loop_
_entity.id
_entity.type
_entity.pdbx_description
1 polymer ?
#
loop_
_entity_poly.entity_id
_entity_poly.type
_entity_poly.pdbx_seq_one_letter_code
_entity_poly.pdbx_strand_id
1 'polypeptide(L)'
;VGGYEIGVNNIAVHQLADEYPISPKEHGTSFLMDNRHLWIRSRRQNAILKVRHQVIKACRDFFDNNGFTLVDTPIITANACEGTSSLFAVDYFERSAYLTQSGQLYSEATAASFG
;
A
#
# COMPACT_ATOMS: atom_id res chain seq x y z
N VAL A 1 -27.01 -0.14 -8.69
CA VAL A 1 -28.30 -0.81 -8.96
C VAL A 1 -28.01 -2.31 -9.06
N GLY A 2 -28.69 -3.14 -8.28
CA GLY A 2 -28.59 -4.60 -8.45
C GLY A 2 -29.28 -5.03 -9.75
N GLY A 3 -28.81 -6.09 -10.41
CA GLY A 3 -29.41 -6.58 -11.66
C GLY A 3 -29.76 -8.07 -11.63
N TYR A 4 -29.23 -8.81 -10.66
CA TYR A 4 -29.41 -10.25 -10.53
C TYR A 4 -29.40 -10.62 -9.04
N GLU A 5 -30.04 -11.74 -8.73
CA GLU A 5 -30.02 -12.39 -7.42
C GLU A 5 -29.76 -13.90 -7.58
N ILE A 6 -29.48 -14.57 -6.46
CA ILE A 6 -29.19 -16.00 -6.43
C ILE A 6 -30.32 -16.72 -5.71
N GLY A 7 -31.04 -17.60 -6.43
CA GLY A 7 -31.96 -18.56 -5.82
C GLY A 7 -31.18 -19.71 -5.17
N VAL A 8 -31.11 -19.71 -3.84
CA VAL A 8 -30.27 -20.65 -3.09
C VAL A 8 -31.01 -21.97 -2.83
N ASN A 9 -30.43 -23.10 -3.26
CA ASN A 9 -30.99 -24.44 -3.02
C ASN A 9 -30.35 -25.18 -1.83
N ASN A 10 -29.10 -24.85 -1.48
CA ASN A 10 -28.36 -25.46 -0.38
C ASN A 10 -27.35 -24.45 0.19
N ILE A 11 -27.10 -24.52 1.51
CA ILE A 11 -26.13 -23.70 2.24
C ILE A 11 -25.25 -24.65 3.08
N ALA A 12 -23.93 -24.51 2.95
CA ALA A 12 -22.95 -25.15 3.81
C ALA A 12 -22.13 -24.10 4.57
N VAL A 13 -22.08 -24.22 5.90
CA VAL A 13 -21.28 -23.33 6.74
C VAL A 13 -19.84 -23.82 6.75
N HIS A 14 -18.89 -23.01 6.29
CA HIS A 14 -17.47 -23.36 6.29
C HIS A 14 -16.80 -23.11 7.65
N GLN A 15 -17.12 -21.98 8.28
CA GLN A 15 -16.54 -21.59 9.56
C GLN A 15 -17.46 -20.59 10.26
N LEU A 16 -17.73 -20.83 11.54
CA LEU A 16 -18.37 -19.85 12.41
C LEU A 16 -17.32 -18.87 12.90
N ALA A 17 -17.63 -17.57 12.81
CA ALA A 17 -16.79 -16.52 13.34
C ALA A 17 -17.27 -16.10 14.73
N ASP A 18 -16.34 -15.62 15.56
CA ASP A 18 -16.66 -14.88 16.76
C ASP A 18 -17.37 -13.56 16.43
N GLU A 19 -17.81 -12.84 17.46
CA GLU A 19 -18.56 -11.60 17.29
C GLU A 19 -17.78 -10.57 16.45
N TYR A 20 -18.40 -10.12 15.35
CA TYR A 20 -17.75 -9.22 14.42
C TYR A 20 -17.79 -7.77 14.95
N PRO A 21 -16.63 -7.13 15.20
CA PRO A 21 -16.57 -5.85 15.93
C PRO A 21 -17.16 -4.66 15.15
N ILE A 22 -17.24 -4.74 13.83
CA ILE A 22 -17.76 -3.67 12.97
C ILE A 22 -19.22 -3.97 12.63
N SER A 23 -20.12 -3.69 13.56
CA SER A 23 -21.56 -3.88 13.35
C SER A 23 -22.12 -2.95 12.25
N PRO A 24 -23.31 -3.23 11.67
CA PRO A 24 -23.97 -2.41 10.63
C PRO A 24 -24.51 -1.05 11.15
N LYS A 25 -23.64 -0.25 11.76
CA LYS A 25 -23.89 1.13 12.20
C LYS A 25 -22.65 1.97 11.89
N GLU A 26 -22.76 3.27 12.03
CA GLU A 26 -21.58 4.12 11.89
C GLU A 26 -20.61 3.94 13.07
N HIS A 27 -19.33 3.95 12.74
CA HIS A 27 -18.23 3.90 13.69
C HIS A 27 -17.25 5.03 13.38
N GLY A 28 -16.59 5.56 14.41
CA GLY A 28 -15.55 6.58 14.22
C GLY A 28 -14.34 6.04 13.46
N THR A 29 -13.65 6.92 12.72
CA THR A 29 -12.48 6.54 11.90
C THR A 29 -11.36 5.90 12.72
N SER A 30 -11.10 6.35 13.95
CA SER A 30 -10.07 5.77 14.82
C SER A 30 -10.35 4.29 15.10
N PHE A 31 -11.57 3.96 15.56
CA PHE A 31 -11.98 2.58 15.80
C PHE A 31 -11.87 1.70 14.55
N LEU A 32 -12.23 2.25 13.38
CA LEU A 32 -12.13 1.55 12.11
C LEU A 32 -10.67 1.34 11.66
N MET A 33 -9.76 2.23 12.04
CA MET A 33 -8.31 2.08 11.81
C MET A 33 -7.70 1.04 12.76
N ASP A 34 -8.10 1.01 14.03
CA ASP A 34 -7.67 -0.06 14.96
C ASP A 34 -8.12 -1.44 14.46
N ASN A 35 -9.27 -1.49 13.77
CA ASN A 35 -9.80 -2.68 13.12
C ASN A 35 -9.55 -2.72 11.61
N ARG A 36 -8.49 -2.05 11.10
CA ARG A 36 -8.27 -1.86 9.65
C ARG A 36 -8.25 -3.16 8.85
N HIS A 37 -7.71 -4.22 9.45
CA HIS A 37 -7.59 -5.57 8.89
C HIS A 37 -8.95 -6.23 8.61
N LEU A 38 -10.02 -5.84 9.32
CA LEU A 38 -11.40 -6.23 9.04
C LEU A 38 -12.12 -5.18 8.19
N TRP A 39 -11.92 -3.90 8.50
CA TRP A 39 -12.58 -2.78 7.81
C TRP A 39 -12.31 -2.78 6.29
N ILE A 40 -11.15 -3.30 5.88
CA ILE A 40 -10.76 -3.50 4.47
C ILE A 40 -11.78 -4.29 3.65
N ARG A 41 -12.58 -5.14 4.29
CA ARG A 41 -13.61 -5.98 3.66
C ARG A 41 -14.89 -5.22 3.33
N SER A 42 -15.07 -4.01 3.87
CA SER A 42 -16.22 -3.15 3.55
C SER A 42 -16.19 -2.70 2.09
N ARG A 43 -17.37 -2.50 1.49
CA ARG A 43 -17.51 -2.15 0.08
C ARG A 43 -16.68 -0.92 -0.31
N ARG A 44 -16.71 0.14 0.50
CA ARG A 44 -15.97 1.39 0.24
C ARG A 44 -14.46 1.18 0.33
N GLN A 45 -13.96 0.52 1.38
CA GLN A 45 -12.51 0.29 1.53
C GLN A 45 -11.97 -0.64 0.44
N ASN A 46 -12.73 -1.68 0.08
CA ASN A 46 -12.39 -2.57 -1.04
C ASN A 46 -12.30 -1.80 -2.37
N ALA A 47 -13.28 -0.93 -2.65
CA ALA A 47 -13.29 -0.11 -3.86
C ALA A 47 -12.08 0.85 -3.90
N ILE A 48 -11.75 1.52 -2.79
CA ILE A 48 -10.59 2.41 -2.69
C ILE A 48 -9.28 1.66 -3.04
N LEU A 49 -9.10 0.45 -2.52
CA LEU A 49 -7.91 -0.34 -2.82
C LEU A 49 -7.83 -0.80 -4.28
N LYS A 50 -8.97 -1.17 -4.88
CA LYS A 50 -9.04 -1.48 -6.31
C LYS A 50 -8.69 -0.27 -7.18
N VAL A 51 -9.19 0.91 -6.82
CA VAL A 51 -8.83 2.16 -7.50
C VAL A 51 -7.33 2.44 -7.34
N ARG A 52 -6.78 2.34 -6.12
CA ARG A 52 -5.34 2.52 -5.88
C ARG A 52 -4.50 1.54 -6.72
N HIS A 53 -4.91 0.28 -6.81
CA HIS A 53 -4.25 -0.70 -7.67
C HIS A 53 -4.27 -0.26 -9.14
N GLN A 54 -5.42 0.18 -9.66
CA GLN A 54 -5.52 0.67 -11.04
C GLN A 54 -4.67 1.91 -11.30
N VAL A 55 -4.59 2.84 -10.34
CA VAL A 55 -3.71 4.02 -10.46
C VAL A 55 -2.24 3.59 -10.55
N ILE A 56 -1.77 2.72 -9.64
CA ILE A 56 -0.39 2.23 -9.66
C ILE A 56 -0.08 1.50 -10.97
N LYS A 57 -1.02 0.64 -11.42
CA LYS A 57 -0.87 -0.07 -12.69
C LYS A 57 -0.79 0.91 -13.86
N ALA A 58 -1.67 1.90 -13.94
CA ALA A 58 -1.68 2.88 -15.02
C ALA A 58 -0.38 3.70 -15.05
N CYS A 59 0.17 4.08 -13.90
CA CYS A 59 1.47 4.75 -13.83
C CYS A 59 2.60 3.85 -14.38
N ARG A 60 2.63 2.58 -14.00
CA ARG A 60 3.63 1.61 -14.50
C ARG A 60 3.49 1.39 -16.01
N ASP A 61 2.27 1.08 -16.46
CA ASP A 61 1.98 0.86 -17.88
C ASP A 61 2.35 2.10 -18.72
N PHE A 62 2.13 3.32 -18.21
CA PHE A 62 2.57 4.54 -18.90
C PHE A 62 4.09 4.56 -19.09
N PHE A 63 4.88 4.35 -18.04
CA PHE A 63 6.35 4.37 -18.12
C PHE A 63 6.88 3.22 -19.00
N ASP A 64 6.36 2.02 -18.83
CA ASP A 64 6.73 0.84 -19.63
C ASP A 64 6.48 1.08 -21.12
N ASN A 65 5.31 1.63 -21.48
CA ASN A 65 4.96 1.95 -22.87
C ASN A 65 5.79 3.09 -23.48
N ASN A 66 6.48 3.89 -22.65
CA ASN A 66 7.37 4.96 -23.10
C ASN A 66 8.85 4.58 -22.98
N GLY A 67 9.17 3.29 -22.81
CA GLY A 67 10.54 2.77 -22.81
C GLY A 67 11.33 3.04 -21.53
N PHE A 68 10.67 3.50 -20.45
CA PHE A 68 11.32 3.61 -19.15
C PHE A 68 11.51 2.23 -18.53
N THR A 69 12.59 2.08 -17.77
CA THR A 69 12.88 0.86 -16.99
C THR A 69 12.61 1.12 -15.52
N LEU A 70 11.86 0.24 -14.86
CA LEU A 70 11.67 0.28 -13.41
C LEU A 70 13.00 0.02 -12.69
N VAL A 71 13.37 0.90 -11.77
CA VAL A 71 14.56 0.77 -10.91
C VAL A 71 14.12 0.86 -9.46
N ASP A 72 14.44 -0.18 -8.68
CA ASP A 72 14.21 -0.20 -7.24
C ASP A 72 15.41 0.39 -6.51
N THR A 73 15.19 1.55 -5.87
CA THR A 73 16.21 2.26 -5.08
C THR A 73 16.21 1.78 -3.62
N PRO A 74 17.35 1.85 -2.91
CA PRO A 74 17.44 1.32 -1.55
C PRO A 74 16.56 2.10 -0.56
N ILE A 75 15.85 1.38 0.31
CA ILE A 75 15.03 1.96 1.37
C ILE A 75 15.85 2.31 2.61
N ILE A 76 16.89 1.53 2.90
CA ILE A 76 17.83 1.80 3.99
C ILE A 76 19.05 2.51 3.40
N THR A 77 19.35 3.70 3.90
CA THR A 77 20.47 4.53 3.45
C THR A 77 21.39 4.90 4.62
N ALA A 78 22.69 5.04 4.33
CA ALA A 78 23.68 5.53 5.29
C ALA A 78 23.65 7.07 5.39
N ASN A 79 23.14 7.76 4.36
CA ASN A 79 23.19 9.22 4.24
C ASN A 79 21.79 9.83 4.27
N ALA A 80 21.68 11.00 4.90
CA ALA A 80 20.53 11.88 4.73
C ALA A 80 20.54 12.46 3.31
N CYS A 81 19.47 12.24 2.53
CA CYS A 81 19.43 12.67 1.13
C CYS A 81 19.34 14.20 0.97
N GLU A 82 18.75 14.95 1.90
CA GLU A 82 18.67 16.41 1.85
C GLU A 82 18.61 16.99 3.26
N GLY A 83 19.25 18.15 3.47
CA GLY A 83 19.55 18.76 4.77
C GLY A 83 18.35 19.28 5.58
N THR A 84 17.39 18.43 5.91
CA THR A 84 16.37 18.73 6.93
C THR A 84 16.08 17.54 7.85
N SER A 85 15.94 17.87 9.11
CA SER A 85 15.88 17.04 10.30
C SER A 85 14.67 16.08 10.36
N SER A 86 14.85 14.94 11.05
CA SER A 86 13.91 13.83 11.38
C SER A 86 13.88 12.61 10.43
N LEU A 87 15.03 11.96 10.24
CA LEU A 87 15.07 10.61 9.66
C LEU A 87 14.76 9.55 10.72
N PHE A 88 14.06 8.48 10.32
CA PHE A 88 13.88 7.30 11.16
C PHE A 88 15.15 6.47 11.17
N ALA A 89 15.84 6.45 12.32
CA ALA A 89 17.05 5.67 12.53
C ALA A 89 16.72 4.18 12.75
N VAL A 90 17.60 3.32 12.23
CA VAL A 90 17.57 1.86 12.36
C VAL A 90 18.96 1.42 12.80
N ASP A 91 19.04 0.60 13.84
CA ASP A 91 20.30 -0.05 14.24
C ASP A 91 20.67 -1.12 13.21
N TYR A 92 21.85 -0.96 12.60
CA TYR A 92 22.25 -1.77 11.45
C TYR A 92 23.70 -2.24 11.58
N PHE A 93 23.93 -3.37 12.24
CA PHE A 93 25.28 -3.93 12.46
C PHE A 93 26.22 -2.93 13.17
N GLU A 94 25.83 -2.50 14.38
CA GLU A 94 26.60 -1.57 15.24
C GLU A 94 26.85 -0.17 14.64
N ARG A 95 26.18 0.15 13.53
CA ARG A 95 26.12 1.49 12.93
C ARG A 95 24.67 1.90 12.75
N SER A 96 24.41 3.20 12.73
CA SER A 96 23.08 3.72 12.40
C SER A 96 22.89 3.74 10.88
N ALA A 97 21.71 3.31 10.44
CA ALA A 97 21.19 3.55 9.10
C ALA A 97 19.83 4.24 9.21
N TYR A 98 19.31 4.72 8.09
CA TYR A 98 18.09 5.52 8.08
C TYR A 98 17.11 5.03 7.01
N LEU A 99 15.82 5.18 7.26
CA LEU A 99 14.82 5.06 6.21
C LEU A 99 14.93 6.26 5.26
N THR A 100 15.04 5.97 3.96
CA THR A 100 15.07 7.01 2.94
C THR A 100 13.75 7.79 2.90
N GLN A 101 13.84 9.08 2.60
CA GLN A 101 12.68 9.91 2.28
C GLN A 101 12.35 9.88 0.79
N SER A 102 13.35 9.63 -0.05
CA SER A 102 13.23 9.61 -1.52
C SER A 102 14.37 8.82 -2.17
N GLY A 103 14.06 8.13 -3.26
CA GLY A 103 15.05 7.45 -4.11
C GLY A 103 15.77 8.37 -5.09
N GLN A 104 15.46 9.67 -5.13
CA GLN A 104 15.86 10.60 -6.18
C GLN A 104 17.35 10.54 -6.54
N LEU A 105 18.26 10.65 -5.57
CA LEU A 105 19.71 10.65 -5.85
C LEU A 105 20.19 9.34 -6.50
N TYR A 106 19.60 8.20 -6.11
CA TYR A 106 19.88 6.91 -6.74
C TYR A 106 19.27 6.83 -8.15
N SER A 107 18.07 7.40 -8.33
CA SER A 107 17.43 7.49 -9.64
C SER A 107 18.21 8.38 -10.62
N GLU A 108 18.74 9.52 -10.18
CA GLU A 108 19.59 10.41 -10.99
C GLU A 108 20.87 9.70 -11.46
N ALA A 109 21.56 9.00 -10.54
CA ALA A 109 22.73 8.21 -10.88
C ALA A 109 22.39 7.06 -11.85
N THR A 110 21.25 6.41 -11.67
CA THR A 110 20.81 5.31 -12.55
C THR A 110 20.44 5.83 -13.94
N ALA A 111 19.71 6.95 -14.03
CA ALA A 111 19.38 7.59 -15.30
C ALA A 111 20.65 7.96 -16.08
N ALA A 112 21.63 8.59 -15.41
CA ALA A 112 22.92 8.93 -16.03
C ALA A 112 23.73 7.69 -16.48
N SER A 113 23.48 6.52 -15.87
CA SER A 113 24.18 5.27 -16.21
C SER A 113 23.50 4.48 -17.33
N PHE A 114 22.18 4.53 -17.43
CA PHE A 114 21.39 3.77 -18.41
C PHE A 114 21.16 4.52 -19.73
N GLY A 115 21.29 5.86 -19.74
CA GLY A 115 21.15 6.70 -20.93
C GLY A 115 19.78 7.33 -21.06
#